data_AF-A0A838EA97-F1
#
_entry.id   AF-A0A838EA97-F1
#
_cell.length_a   1.000
_cell.length_b   1.000
_cell.length_c   1.000
_cell.angle_alpha   90.00
_cell.angle_beta   90.00
_cell.angle_gamma   90.00
#
_symmetry.space_group_name_H-M   'P 1'
#
loop_
_entity.id
_entity.type
_entity.pdbx_description
1 polymer ?
#
loop_
_entity_poly.entity_id
_entity_poly.type
_entity_poly.pdbx_seq_one_letter_code
_entity_poly.pdbx_strand_id
1 'polypeptide(L)'
;MGLFDRFRRRRDRPTGPAPSGRTLSEIKEFIASRAGVEAYLEPPTSIYAMTLCLVAADGEHLRRAVKDAKQARQVCNEAGVPLYDARIVGYPKRMKEYQRGVKQQRIGLEDLPPLDTTIEEPDPHPRSDED
;
A
#
# COMPACT_ATOMS: atom_id res chain seq x y z
N MET A 1 32.48 18.94 22.92
CA MET A 1 31.81 17.85 23.69
C MET A 1 30.37 17.76 23.20
N GLY A 2 29.99 16.61 22.64
CA GLY A 2 28.78 16.44 21.82
C GLY A 2 27.48 16.37 22.62
N LEU A 3 26.47 17.11 22.15
CA LEU A 3 25.08 17.13 22.62
C LEU A 3 24.17 16.15 21.83
N PHE A 4 24.75 15.18 21.13
CA PHE A 4 24.05 14.31 20.18
C PHE A 4 24.18 12.81 20.49
N ASP A 5 24.26 12.44 21.77
CA ASP A 5 24.22 11.03 22.17
C ASP A 5 23.32 10.87 23.40
N ARG A 6 22.00 11.02 23.19
CA ARG A 6 21.01 10.54 24.15
C ARG A 6 20.13 9.45 23.56
N PHE A 7 20.80 8.31 23.40
CA PHE A 7 20.31 6.99 23.81
C PHE A 7 19.09 6.46 23.06
N ARG A 8 19.36 5.85 21.90
CA ARG A 8 19.49 4.39 21.73
C ARG A 8 18.24 3.61 22.14
N ARG A 9 17.57 3.13 21.09
CA ARG A 9 17.10 1.75 20.95
C ARG A 9 16.32 1.24 22.16
N ARG A 10 15.02 1.54 22.22
CA ARG A 10 14.08 0.54 22.70
C ARG A 10 14.28 -0.67 21.79
N ARG A 11 15.01 -1.66 22.30
CA ARG A 11 15.07 -2.99 21.72
C ARG A 11 13.73 -3.60 22.08
N ASP A 12 12.71 -3.32 21.26
CA ASP A 12 11.43 -4.04 21.29
C ASP A 12 11.78 -5.53 21.21
N ARG A 13 11.68 -6.22 22.36
CA ARG A 13 11.70 -7.68 22.37
C ARG A 13 10.37 -8.11 21.78
N PRO A 14 10.34 -8.80 20.63
CA PRO A 14 9.08 -9.28 20.08
C PRO A 14 8.48 -10.30 21.06
N THR A 15 7.36 -9.96 21.69
CA THR A 15 6.50 -10.90 22.39
C THR A 15 5.55 -11.49 21.35
N GLY A 16 6.02 -12.52 20.65
CA GLY A 16 5.27 -13.24 19.61
C GLY A 16 6.17 -14.22 18.87
N PRO A 17 5.60 -15.21 18.15
CA PRO A 17 6.40 -16.11 17.32
C PRO A 17 7.29 -15.29 16.39
N ALA A 18 8.59 -15.59 16.39
CA ALA A 18 9.52 -14.94 15.49
C ALA A 18 9.10 -15.20 14.04
N PRO A 19 9.25 -14.21 13.14
CA PRO A 19 9.00 -14.41 11.72
C PRO A 19 9.85 -15.57 11.22
N SER A 20 9.19 -16.55 10.59
CA SER A 20 9.86 -17.71 10.02
C SER A 20 10.24 -17.44 8.56
N GLY A 21 11.13 -18.25 7.99
CA GLY A 21 11.39 -18.22 6.55
C GLY A 21 10.12 -18.45 5.73
N ARG A 22 9.22 -19.32 6.21
CA ARG A 22 7.90 -19.58 5.60
C ARG A 22 7.03 -18.33 5.54
N THR A 23 7.06 -17.51 6.59
CA THR A 23 6.33 -16.24 6.68
C THR A 23 6.73 -15.27 5.57
N LEU A 24 8.02 -15.21 5.23
CA LEU A 24 8.51 -14.37 4.13
C LEU A 24 8.09 -14.92 2.76
N SER A 25 8.12 -16.24 2.58
CA SER A 25 7.65 -16.86 1.34
C SER A 25 6.17 -16.54 1.09
N GLU A 26 5.33 -16.63 2.12
CA GLU A 26 3.89 -16.29 2.02
C GLU A 26 3.67 -14.81 1.69
N ILE A 27 4.47 -13.90 2.25
CA ILE A 27 4.44 -12.47 1.88
C ILE A 27 4.75 -12.29 0.40
N LYS A 28 5.84 -12.91 -0.09
CA LYS A 28 6.26 -12.81 -1.49
C LYS A 28 5.24 -13.43 -2.44
N GLU A 29 4.68 -14.58 -2.07
CA GLU A 29 3.65 -15.26 -2.84
C GLU A 29 2.38 -14.42 -2.96
N PHE A 30 1.93 -13.80 -1.85
CA PHE A 30 0.78 -12.90 -1.88
C PHE A 30 1.01 -11.70 -2.81
N ILE A 31 2.18 -11.07 -2.72
CA ILE A 31 2.53 -9.94 -3.58
C ILE A 31 2.56 -10.36 -5.05
N ALA A 32 3.17 -11.52 -5.36
CA ALA A 32 3.31 -11.99 -6.73
C ALA A 32 1.99 -12.40 -7.40
N SER A 33 1.00 -12.80 -6.60
CA SER A 33 -0.25 -13.37 -7.11
C SER A 33 -1.44 -12.39 -7.12
N ARG A 34 -1.26 -11.16 -6.60
CA ARG A 34 -2.30 -10.13 -6.56
C ARG A 34 -1.84 -8.84 -7.22
N ALA A 35 -2.77 -8.12 -7.85
CA ALA A 35 -2.51 -6.81 -8.43
C ALA A 35 -2.72 -5.68 -7.40
N GLY A 36 -1.98 -4.58 -7.57
CA GLY A 36 -2.15 -3.36 -6.80
C GLY A 36 -2.01 -3.54 -5.28
N VAL A 37 -1.07 -4.40 -4.87
CA VAL A 37 -0.81 -4.66 -3.45
C VAL A 37 -0.15 -3.43 -2.82
N GLU A 38 -0.67 -3.02 -1.67
CA GLU A 38 -0.07 -2.04 -0.79
C GLU A 38 0.27 -2.68 0.56
N ALA A 39 1.36 -2.26 1.18
CA ALA A 39 1.79 -2.77 2.48
C ALA A 39 1.59 -1.73 3.59
N TYR A 40 1.10 -2.18 4.73
CA TYR A 40 0.85 -1.38 5.93
C TYR A 40 1.63 -2.01 7.08
N LEU A 41 2.65 -1.31 7.58
CA LEU A 41 3.44 -1.76 8.70
C LEU A 41 2.70 -1.46 10.00
N GLU A 42 2.42 -2.53 10.73
CA GLU A 42 1.88 -2.46 12.06
C GLU A 42 3.04 -2.55 13.07
N PRO A 43 3.06 -1.67 14.06
CA PRO A 43 4.02 -1.78 15.16
C PRO A 43 3.84 -3.06 15.97
N PRO A 44 4.86 -3.48 16.73
CA PRO A 44 4.65 -4.48 17.76
C PRO A 44 3.70 -3.95 18.83
N THR A 45 2.92 -4.86 19.40
CA THR A 45 2.10 -4.66 20.61
C THR A 45 2.59 -5.63 21.68
N SER A 46 1.98 -5.61 22.87
CA SER A 46 2.32 -6.58 23.93
C SER A 46 2.06 -8.03 23.54
N ILE A 47 1.10 -8.28 22.63
CA ILE A 47 0.64 -9.62 22.25
C ILE A 47 1.17 -10.03 20.87
N TYR A 48 1.36 -9.08 19.97
CA TYR A 48 1.73 -9.33 18.58
C TYR A 48 3.06 -8.68 18.23
N ALA A 49 3.90 -9.43 17.53
CA ALA A 49 5.12 -8.89 16.92
C ALA A 49 4.80 -7.86 15.82
N MET A 50 5.82 -7.12 15.40
CA MET A 50 5.72 -6.23 14.24
C MET A 50 5.19 -6.99 13.03
N THR A 51 4.20 -6.44 12.35
CA THR A 51 3.41 -7.19 11.35
C THR A 51 3.26 -6.36 10.08
N LEU A 52 3.41 -7.01 8.93
CA LEU A 52 3.07 -6.45 7.63
C LEU A 52 1.64 -6.86 7.29
N CYS A 53 0.75 -5.89 7.10
CA CYS A 53 -0.56 -6.10 6.50
C CYS A 53 -0.48 -5.75 5.02
N LEU A 54 -0.59 -6.75 4.15
CA LEU A 54 -0.68 -6.58 2.71
C LEU A 54 -2.15 -6.46 2.31
N VAL A 55 -2.48 -5.52 1.43
CA VAL A 55 -3.84 -5.31 0.93
C VAL A 55 -3.81 -5.18 -0.58
N ALA A 56 -4.41 -6.15 -1.27
CA ALA A 56 -4.58 -6.18 -2.72
C ALA A 56 -5.60 -5.13 -3.22
N ALA A 57 -5.64 -4.92 -4.54
CA ALA A 57 -6.52 -3.92 -5.16
C ALA A 57 -8.01 -4.15 -4.89
N ASP A 58 -8.45 -5.40 -4.71
CA ASP A 58 -9.83 -5.79 -4.42
C ASP A 58 -10.18 -5.78 -2.92
N GLY A 59 -9.19 -5.54 -2.06
CA GLY A 59 -9.33 -5.55 -0.61
C GLY A 59 -9.01 -6.89 0.06
N GLU A 60 -8.65 -7.94 -0.69
CA GLU A 60 -8.06 -9.14 -0.09
C GLU A 60 -6.81 -8.75 0.70
N HIS A 61 -6.62 -9.33 1.89
CA HIS A 61 -5.52 -8.96 2.75
C HIS A 61 -4.85 -10.16 3.42
N LEU A 62 -3.56 -10.01 3.70
CA LEU A 62 -2.73 -10.97 4.39
C LEU A 62 -1.93 -10.27 5.49
N ARG A 63 -1.97 -10.79 6.72
CA ARG A 63 -1.18 -10.28 7.85
C ARG A 63 -0.10 -11.28 8.24
N ARG A 64 1.17 -10.85 8.24
CA ARG A 64 2.31 -11.69 8.57
C ARG A 64 3.36 -10.95 9.38
N ALA A 65 3.89 -11.61 10.41
CA ALA A 65 4.92 -11.04 11.27
C ALA A 65 6.22 -10.81 10.48
N VAL A 66 6.94 -9.74 10.82
CA VAL A 66 8.25 -9.40 10.29
C VAL A 66 9.21 -9.13 11.43
N LYS A 67 10.51 -9.26 11.16
CA LYS A 67 11.55 -9.24 12.20
C LYS A 67 11.69 -7.84 12.79
N ASP A 68 11.70 -6.88 11.88
CA ASP A 68 11.89 -5.48 12.15
C ASP A 68 11.43 -4.67 10.92
N ALA A 69 11.39 -3.34 11.07
CA ALA A 69 10.97 -2.44 10.01
C ALA A 69 11.94 -2.46 8.80
N LYS A 70 13.20 -2.89 9.01
CA LYS A 70 14.18 -2.99 7.93
C LYS A 70 13.83 -4.15 7.00
N GLN A 71 13.45 -5.31 7.55
CA GLN A 71 12.98 -6.45 6.76
C GLN A 71 11.70 -6.11 5.98
N ALA A 72 10.74 -5.43 6.62
CA ALA A 72 9.54 -4.95 5.95
C ALA A 72 9.87 -4.03 4.77
N ARG A 73 10.73 -3.03 4.99
CA ARG A 73 11.12 -2.10 3.92
C ARG A 73 11.91 -2.79 2.81
N GLN A 74 12.77 -3.76 3.15
CA GLN A 74 13.51 -4.53 2.15
C GLN A 74 12.57 -5.32 1.25
N VAL A 75 11.65 -6.12 1.81
CA VAL A 75 10.74 -6.95 0.99
C VAL A 75 9.82 -6.10 0.12
N CYS A 76 9.32 -4.97 0.65
CA CYS A 76 8.48 -4.05 -0.10
C CYS A 76 9.26 -3.37 -1.23
N ASN A 77 10.47 -2.89 -0.97
CA ASN A 77 11.32 -2.27 -1.99
C ASN A 77 11.71 -3.25 -3.10
N GLU A 78 12.10 -4.49 -2.74
CA GLU A 78 12.42 -5.55 -3.71
C GLU A 78 11.24 -5.86 -4.63
N ALA A 79 10.02 -5.78 -4.11
CA ALA A 79 8.80 -6.08 -4.86
C ALA A 79 8.14 -4.84 -5.51
N GLY A 80 8.68 -3.63 -5.33
CA GLY A 80 8.06 -2.40 -5.82
C GLY A 80 6.71 -2.07 -5.16
N VAL A 81 6.48 -2.58 -3.94
CA VAL A 81 5.22 -2.38 -3.19
C VAL A 81 5.36 -1.16 -2.27
N PRO A 82 4.42 -0.20 -2.31
CA PRO A 82 4.43 0.93 -1.39
C PRO A 82 4.19 0.46 0.05
N LEU A 83 4.94 1.04 0.99
CA LEU A 83 4.88 0.71 2.41
C LEU A 83 4.49 1.93 3.24
N TYR A 84 3.40 1.81 3.99
CA TYR A 84 2.86 2.86 4.86
C TYR A 84 2.92 2.46 6.33
N ASP A 85 2.92 3.43 7.25
CA ASP A 85 2.69 3.16 8.68
C ASP A 85 1.19 3.12 8.95
N ALA A 86 0.68 1.96 9.37
CA ALA A 86 -0.75 1.74 9.59
C ALA A 86 -1.34 2.67 10.67
N ARG A 87 -0.54 3.15 11.62
CA ARG A 87 -1.00 4.07 12.67
C ARG A 87 -1.17 5.50 12.16
N ILE A 88 -0.50 5.86 11.08
CA ILE A 88 -0.58 7.19 10.48
C ILE A 88 -1.72 7.24 9.47
N VAL A 89 -1.75 6.30 8.52
CA VAL A 89 -2.71 6.34 7.40
C VAL A 89 -4.00 5.56 7.67
N GLY A 90 -3.98 4.62 8.61
CA GLY A 90 -5.07 3.65 8.81
C GLY A 90 -5.15 2.63 7.68
N TYR A 91 -6.18 1.76 7.74
CA TYR A 91 -6.42 0.76 6.70
C TYR A 91 -7.31 1.32 5.57
N PRO A 92 -7.05 0.90 4.31
CA PRO A 92 -7.77 1.42 3.16
C PRO A 92 -9.22 0.94 3.18
N LYS A 93 -10.12 1.75 2.59
CA LYS A 93 -11.56 1.48 2.55
C LYS A 93 -11.89 0.10 1.96
N ARG A 94 -11.19 -0.28 0.89
CA ARG A 94 -11.36 -1.57 0.19
C ARG A 94 -11.19 -2.79 1.09
N MET A 95 -10.24 -2.76 2.03
CA MET A 95 -10.03 -3.85 2.99
C MET A 95 -11.25 -4.00 3.93
N LYS A 96 -11.80 -2.87 4.38
CA LYS A 96 -12.99 -2.86 5.25
C LYS A 96 -14.24 -3.33 4.50
N GLU A 97 -14.38 -2.95 3.23
CA GLU A 97 -15.45 -3.38 2.34
C GLU A 97 -15.38 -4.89 2.07
N TYR A 98 -14.18 -5.41 1.77
CA TYR A 98 -13.93 -6.84 1.60
C TYR A 98 -14.33 -7.65 2.84
N GLN A 99 -13.94 -7.20 4.04
CA GLN A 99 -14.32 -7.83 5.31
C GLN A 99 -15.83 -7.83 5.57
N ARG A 100 -16.57 -6.88 4.99
CA ARG A 100 -18.05 -6.82 5.05
C ARG A 100 -18.72 -7.67 3.98
N GLY A 101 -17.95 -8.37 3.13
CA GLY A 101 -18.48 -9.14 2.00
C GLY A 101 -18.93 -8.27 0.82
N VAL A 102 -18.62 -6.97 0.83
CA VAL A 102 -18.89 -6.08 -0.31
C VAL A 102 -17.83 -6.35 -1.36
N LYS A 103 -18.21 -7.02 -2.45
CA LYS A 103 -17.32 -7.17 -3.60
C LYS A 103 -17.18 -5.83 -4.29
N GLN A 104 -15.94 -5.34 -4.43
CA GLN A 104 -15.69 -4.18 -5.28
C GLN A 104 -16.01 -4.57 -6.73
N GLN A 105 -17.00 -3.90 -7.32
CA GLN A 105 -17.26 -4.04 -8.74
C GLN A 105 -16.15 -3.32 -9.50
N ARG A 106 -15.49 -4.06 -10.40
CA ARG A 106 -14.64 -3.43 -11.41
C ARG A 106 -15.60 -2.74 -12.37
N ILE A 107 -15.47 -1.42 -12.49
CA ILE A 107 -16.15 -0.66 -13.52
C ILE A 107 -15.52 -1.07 -14.85
N GLY A 108 -16.31 -1.60 -15.77
CA GLY A 108 -15.88 -1.91 -17.13
C GLY A 108 -15.60 -0.64 -17.91
N LEU A 109 -14.84 -0.75 -19.01
CA LEU A 109 -14.66 0.41 -19.89
C LEU A 109 -15.99 0.82 -20.52
N GLU A 110 -16.88 -0.16 -20.72
CA GLU A 110 -18.25 -0.02 -21.20
C GLU A 110 -19.19 0.72 -20.25
N ASP A 111 -18.88 0.73 -18.95
CA ASP A 111 -19.68 1.39 -17.92
C ASP A 111 -19.25 2.86 -17.72
N LEU A 112 -18.15 3.28 -18.33
CA LEU A 112 -17.71 4.67 -18.28
C LEU A 112 -18.61 5.53 -19.19
N PRO A 113 -19.00 6.74 -18.75
CA PRO A 113 -19.70 7.66 -19.64
C PRO A 113 -18.82 7.94 -20.87
N PRO A 114 -19.42 8.13 -22.06
CA PRO A 114 -18.66 8.52 -23.24
C PRO A 114 -17.88 9.79 -22.90
N LEU A 115 -16.58 9.78 -23.18
CA LEU A 115 -15.77 10.99 -23.05
C LEU A 115 -16.33 12.01 -24.03
N ASP A 116 -16.67 13.20 -23.55
CA ASP A 116 -16.94 14.35 -24.42
C ASP A 116 -15.65 14.67 -25.18
N THR A 117 -15.50 14.09 -26.36
CA THR A 117 -14.36 14.35 -27.25
C THR A 117 -14.59 15.58 -28.11
N THR A 118 -15.49 16.48 -27.72
CA THR A 118 -15.63 17.80 -28.35
C THR A 118 -14.38 18.61 -27.98
N ILE A 119 -13.31 18.34 -28.70
CA ILE A 119 -12.24 19.30 -28.90
C ILE A 119 -12.94 20.39 -29.72
N GLU A 120 -13.41 21.46 -29.08
CA GLU A 120 -13.74 22.68 -29.82
C GLU A 120 -12.48 23.02 -30.62
N GLU A 121 -12.54 22.82 -31.95
CA GLU A 121 -11.48 23.30 -32.83
C GLU A 121 -11.32 24.79 -32.53
N PRO A 122 -10.10 25.26 -32.20
CA PRO A 122 -9.91 26.68 -31.95
C PRO A 122 -10.39 27.45 -33.16
N ASP A 123 -11.37 28.31 -32.94
CA ASP A 123 -11.98 29.17 -33.96
C ASP A 123 -10.87 29.81 -34.81
N PRO A 124 -10.81 29.54 -36.14
CA PRO A 124 -9.80 30.15 -36.99
C PRO A 124 -10.07 31.65 -37.02
N HIS A 125 -9.37 32.41 -36.17
CA HIS A 125 -9.43 33.86 -36.14
C HIS A 125 -9.29 34.40 -37.58
N PRO A 126 -10.23 35.24 -38.05
CA PRO A 126 -10.08 35.87 -39.34
C PRO A 126 -8.80 36.73 -39.29
N ARG A 127 -7.89 36.46 -40.22
CA ARG A 127 -6.81 37.41 -40.51
C ARG A 127 -7.48 38.68 -41.02
N SER A 128 -7.49 39.71 -40.19
CA SER A 128 -7.71 41.07 -40.64
C SER A 128 -6.49 41.48 -41.46
N ASP A 129 -6.56 41.27 -42.77
CA ASP A 129 -5.79 42.05 -43.72
C ASP A 129 -6.41 43.46 -43.73
N GLU A 130 -5.75 44.40 -43.06
CA GLU A 130 -6.06 45.84 -43.14
C GLU A 130 -4.97 46.51 -44.00
N ASP A 131 -5.43 47.14 -45.08
CA ASP A 131 -4.71 47.92 -46.10
C ASP A 131 -4.29 49.30 -45.57
#